data_AF-A0A2J0KXZ3-F1
#
_entry.id   AF-A0A2J0KXZ3-F1
#
_cell.length_a   1.000
_cell.length_b   1.000
_cell.length_c   1.000
_cell.angle_alpha   90.00
_cell.angle_beta   90.00
_cell.angle_gamma   90.00
#
_symmetry.space_group_name_H-M   'P 1'
#
loop_
_entity.id
_entity.type
_entity.pdbx_description
1 polymer ?
#
loop_
_entity_poly.entity_id
_entity_poly.type
_entity_poly.pdbx_seq_one_letter_code
_entity_poly.pdbx_strand_id
1 'polypeptide(L)'
;MLKYRNLFRYFWLISFLAMGVFLLSCPTYAILDDTFSAEKPAKASEAKPQQFGLEDIGIPEDLGLIKNSFKGNSDKIIIHIQDAHCNYEAQSNISKILDMLMDRKGLILVAVEGSAGKIDTSLFNTFPDEDIKKEVATYFMKKGKISGAELLAITTKKPITLYGVENKDYYLENLKCFTTTLPVRGSAKQVCGEIKSYLNRLKGYIYNNDLKELDKKISDYEEDKIKFVDFCVYLNKVAQGKKVDLARYNNFSHFTSVLDIEKGIDFDKVDGERTNLINALEKKLSQDQLSDLFLKSLSYKTKKISASEYYTYLRDLAVKAKIKVSDYKNLNSYIDYLVSYAKVDNGDLFKEIATLEDDIRSKLYTNDDQRTLTDLTKNIKLMNGLMDISLSTEDAQYFMKNKDQFQSVAFINFIEQQASRYALAYSPNPNVKAIDELLPTLENFYIMAKKREVALINNTLNKMDQDGVKISALITGGYHTEGIMKLLKDKGISYVVISPRITKLDTESPYLKILSGEEVPFEEILSEGEKQ
;
A
#
# COMPACT_ATOMS: atom_id res chain seq x y z
N MET A 1 -37.63 -0.83 -38.00
CA MET A 1 -36.39 -0.39 -38.69
C MET A 1 -36.52 0.86 -39.60
N LEU A 2 -37.61 1.65 -39.56
CA LEU A 2 -37.65 2.97 -40.22
C LEU A 2 -37.93 4.17 -39.29
N LYS A 3 -38.19 3.95 -37.99
CA LYS A 3 -38.46 5.02 -37.01
C LYS A 3 -37.23 5.58 -36.27
N TYR A 4 -36.05 4.94 -36.41
CA TYR A 4 -34.81 5.37 -35.76
C TYR A 4 -33.82 6.09 -36.67
N ARG A 5 -34.09 6.19 -37.99
CA ARG A 5 -33.21 6.93 -38.93
C ARG A 5 -33.31 8.45 -38.83
N ASN A 6 -34.38 8.98 -38.21
CA ASN A 6 -34.57 10.43 -38.09
C ASN A 6 -34.00 11.02 -36.79
N LEU A 7 -33.83 10.25 -35.71
CA LEU A 7 -33.13 10.73 -34.50
C LEU A 7 -31.63 10.96 -34.76
N PHE A 8 -31.03 10.12 -35.61
CA PHE A 8 -29.60 10.18 -35.94
C PHE A 8 -29.19 11.44 -36.72
N ARG A 9 -30.11 12.03 -37.50
CA ARG A 9 -29.85 13.29 -38.23
C ARG A 9 -29.89 14.53 -37.34
N TYR A 10 -30.66 14.51 -36.24
CA TYR A 10 -30.69 15.62 -35.27
C TYR A 10 -29.46 15.62 -34.36
N PHE A 11 -28.91 14.44 -34.03
CA PHE A 11 -27.67 14.33 -33.25
C PHE A 11 -26.45 14.90 -34.01
N TRP A 12 -26.42 14.72 -35.34
CA TRP A 12 -25.35 15.23 -36.20
C TRP A 12 -25.37 16.77 -36.34
N LEU A 13 -26.55 17.40 -36.33
CA LEU A 13 -26.72 18.85 -36.42
C LEU A 13 -26.38 19.60 -35.12
N ILE A 14 -26.60 18.97 -33.96
CA ILE A 14 -26.29 19.56 -32.64
C ILE A 14 -24.79 19.49 -32.34
N SER A 15 -24.11 18.40 -32.74
CA SER A 15 -22.64 18.29 -32.59
C SER A 15 -21.85 19.29 -33.45
N PHE A 16 -22.34 19.65 -34.64
CA PHE A 16 -21.65 20.64 -35.50
C PHE A 16 -21.84 22.09 -35.01
N LEU A 17 -22.97 22.40 -34.37
CA LEU A 17 -23.25 23.72 -33.81
C LEU A 17 -22.49 23.98 -32.50
N ALA A 18 -22.24 22.94 -31.69
CA ALA A 18 -21.41 23.03 -30.50
C ALA A 18 -19.91 23.21 -30.81
N MET A 19 -19.45 22.71 -31.97
CA MET A 19 -18.03 22.77 -32.37
C MET A 19 -17.66 24.10 -33.05
N GLY A 20 -18.62 24.78 -33.67
CA GLY A 20 -18.41 26.09 -34.33
C GLY A 20 -18.29 27.29 -33.39
N VAL A 21 -18.77 27.17 -32.14
CA VAL A 21 -18.69 28.25 -31.13
C VAL A 21 -17.35 28.21 -30.35
N PHE A 22 -16.61 27.10 -30.45
CA PHE A 22 -15.37 26.90 -29.69
C PHE A 22 -14.10 27.51 -30.33
N LEU A 23 -14.19 28.05 -31.55
CA LEU A 23 -13.03 28.61 -32.28
C LEU A 23 -13.00 30.13 -32.43
N LEU A 24 -14.00 30.85 -31.92
CA LEU A 24 -14.03 32.32 -32.00
C LEU A 24 -14.66 32.93 -30.73
N SER A 25 -13.88 33.09 -29.65
CA SER A 25 -13.93 34.28 -28.77
C SER A 25 -13.14 34.09 -27.46
N CYS A 26 -11.92 34.58 -27.46
CA CYS A 26 -11.37 35.37 -26.35
C CYS A 26 -11.07 36.75 -26.97
N PRO A 27 -11.18 37.91 -26.32
CA PRO A 27 -11.21 38.17 -24.87
C PRO A 27 -12.30 39.18 -24.42
N THR A 28 -12.49 39.39 -23.12
CA THR A 28 -12.39 40.71 -22.42
C THR A 28 -13.01 40.69 -21.01
N TYR A 29 -12.37 41.47 -20.14
CA TYR A 29 -12.80 41.90 -18.81
C TYR A 29 -14.21 42.52 -18.79
N ALA A 30 -15.01 42.20 -17.77
CA ALA A 30 -16.00 43.10 -17.21
C ALA A 30 -16.24 42.78 -15.72
N ILE A 31 -15.88 43.75 -14.88
CA ILE A 31 -16.38 43.92 -13.51
C ILE A 31 -17.84 44.35 -13.62
N LEU A 32 -18.74 43.83 -12.79
CA LEU A 32 -19.92 44.57 -12.32
C LEU A 32 -20.47 43.99 -11.01
N ASP A 33 -20.91 44.95 -10.18
CA ASP A 33 -21.28 44.93 -8.77
C ASP A 33 -22.49 44.06 -8.36
N ASP A 34 -22.45 43.72 -7.07
CA ASP A 34 -23.53 43.69 -6.08
C ASP A 34 -24.96 43.97 -6.56
N THR A 35 -25.86 43.02 -6.27
CA THR A 35 -26.95 43.19 -5.28
C THR A 35 -27.94 42.03 -5.41
N PHE A 36 -27.96 41.11 -4.45
CA PHE A 36 -29.23 40.49 -4.06
C PHE A 36 -29.17 40.04 -2.60
N SER A 37 -30.00 40.70 -1.79
CA SER A 37 -30.12 40.50 -0.36
C SER A 37 -31.07 39.33 -0.04
N ALA A 38 -30.55 38.42 0.78
CA ALA A 38 -31.17 37.70 1.89
C ALA A 38 -32.40 36.80 1.67
N GLU A 39 -32.18 35.51 1.93
CA GLU A 39 -32.96 34.77 2.92
C GLU A 39 -32.02 34.05 3.91
N LYS A 40 -32.25 34.26 5.21
CA LYS A 40 -31.49 33.65 6.32
C LYS A 40 -31.85 32.16 6.44
N PRO A 41 -30.90 31.23 6.46
CA PRO A 41 -31.21 29.88 6.90
C PRO A 41 -31.34 29.84 8.42
N ALA A 42 -32.32 29.06 8.88
CA ALA A 42 -32.65 28.86 10.28
C ALA A 42 -31.47 28.33 11.08
N LYS A 43 -31.36 28.77 12.35
CA LYS A 43 -30.36 28.33 13.33
C LYS A 43 -30.35 26.80 13.43
N ALA A 44 -29.28 26.18 12.94
CA ALA A 44 -28.96 24.80 13.27
C ALA A 44 -28.64 24.71 14.77
N SER A 45 -29.31 23.76 15.43
CA SER A 45 -29.04 23.36 16.81
C SER A 45 -27.58 22.99 16.98
N GLU A 46 -26.86 23.66 17.88
CA GLU A 46 -25.50 23.34 18.31
C GLU A 46 -25.48 21.95 18.98
N ALA A 47 -25.27 20.91 18.19
CA ALA A 47 -24.85 19.61 18.71
C ALA A 47 -23.38 19.74 19.14
N LYS A 48 -23.10 19.49 20.43
CA LYS A 48 -21.73 19.47 20.97
C LYS A 48 -20.86 18.53 20.13
N PRO A 49 -19.65 18.94 19.72
CA PRO A 49 -18.76 18.07 18.97
C PRO A 49 -18.32 16.93 19.89
N GLN A 50 -18.78 15.72 19.58
CA GLN A 50 -18.33 14.50 20.22
C GLN A 50 -16.83 14.37 19.93
N GLN A 51 -16.02 14.19 20.97
CA GLN A 51 -14.57 14.07 20.84
C GLN A 51 -14.26 12.68 20.25
N PHE A 52 -13.89 12.62 18.98
CA PHE A 52 -13.77 11.36 18.22
C PHE A 52 -12.34 10.78 18.27
N GLY A 53 -12.24 9.46 18.51
CA GLY A 53 -10.97 8.73 18.58
C GLY A 53 -10.64 7.93 17.31
N LEU A 54 -9.35 7.65 17.10
CA LEU A 54 -8.83 6.77 16.03
C LEU A 54 -9.39 5.34 16.11
N GLU A 55 -9.71 4.90 17.32
CA GLU A 55 -10.19 3.54 17.64
C GLU A 55 -11.57 3.23 17.00
N ASP A 56 -12.31 4.26 16.62
CA ASP A 56 -13.66 4.12 16.08
C ASP A 56 -13.72 4.05 14.54
N ILE A 57 -12.59 4.01 13.83
CA ILE A 57 -12.54 4.02 12.35
C ILE A 57 -12.89 2.64 11.75
N GLY A 58 -12.67 1.55 12.48
CA GLY A 58 -13.04 0.15 12.15
C GLY A 58 -13.42 -0.17 10.69
N ILE A 59 -12.48 -0.72 9.92
CA ILE A 59 -12.68 -1.11 8.51
C ILE A 59 -13.06 -2.61 8.42
N PRO A 60 -14.14 -2.98 7.72
CA PRO A 60 -14.45 -4.38 7.43
C PRO A 60 -13.32 -5.08 6.65
N GLU A 61 -12.92 -6.29 7.06
CA GLU A 61 -11.79 -7.05 6.46
C GLU A 61 -11.98 -7.39 4.96
N ASP A 62 -13.22 -7.41 4.48
CA ASP A 62 -13.56 -7.61 3.08
C ASP A 62 -13.33 -6.36 2.23
N LEU A 63 -13.33 -5.17 2.84
CA LEU A 63 -13.06 -3.90 2.17
C LEU A 63 -11.59 -3.49 2.24
N GLY A 64 -10.93 -3.71 3.39
CA GLY A 64 -9.55 -3.31 3.57
C GLY A 64 -8.98 -3.68 4.93
N LEU A 65 -7.71 -3.35 5.12
CA LEU A 65 -6.96 -3.60 6.33
C LEU A 65 -6.33 -2.30 6.85
N ILE A 66 -6.44 -2.05 8.15
CA ILE A 66 -5.66 -1.00 8.80
C ILE A 66 -4.22 -1.49 8.91
N LYS A 67 -3.30 -0.78 8.27
CA LYS A 67 -1.86 -1.12 8.24
C LYS A 67 -1.09 -0.46 9.37
N ASN A 68 -1.48 0.75 9.74
CA ASN A 68 -0.81 1.53 10.78
C ASN A 68 -1.77 2.58 11.33
N SER A 69 -1.53 3.03 12.57
CA SER A 69 -2.19 4.21 13.12
C SER A 69 -1.27 4.92 14.10
N PHE A 70 -1.49 6.22 14.27
CA PHE A 70 -0.75 7.04 15.21
C PHE A 70 -1.68 8.09 15.79
N LYS A 71 -1.65 8.23 17.13
CA LYS A 71 -2.36 9.29 17.86
C LYS A 71 -1.40 10.44 18.11
N GLY A 72 -1.62 11.53 17.39
CA GLY A 72 -0.90 12.78 17.57
C GLY A 72 -1.48 13.65 18.69
N ASN A 73 -0.91 14.84 18.86
CA ASN A 73 -1.38 15.88 19.79
C ASN A 73 -2.23 16.97 19.10
N SER A 74 -2.31 16.95 17.78
CA SER A 74 -3.19 17.81 16.98
C SER A 74 -4.65 17.34 17.04
N ASP A 75 -5.57 18.28 16.82
CA ASP A 75 -7.01 18.01 16.66
C ASP A 75 -7.41 17.53 15.25
N LYS A 76 -6.44 17.48 14.32
CA LYS A 76 -6.63 16.98 12.95
C LYS A 76 -6.36 15.48 12.85
N ILE A 77 -7.15 14.81 12.00
CA ILE A 77 -7.02 13.39 11.66
C ILE A 77 -6.93 13.24 10.15
N ILE A 78 -5.91 12.51 9.67
CA ILE A 78 -5.77 12.09 8.28
C ILE A 78 -6.07 10.59 8.15
N ILE A 79 -7.06 10.25 7.35
CA ILE A 79 -7.34 8.88 6.94
C ILE A 79 -6.59 8.63 5.64
N HIS A 80 -5.39 8.07 5.71
CA HIS A 80 -4.57 7.78 4.55
C HIS A 80 -5.02 6.46 3.93
N ILE A 81 -5.48 6.48 2.67
CA ILE A 81 -5.95 5.30 1.94
C ILE A 81 -4.97 5.03 0.80
N GLN A 82 -4.39 3.84 0.76
CA GLN A 82 -3.48 3.43 -0.30
C GLN A 82 -4.26 3.16 -1.60
N ASP A 83 -3.71 3.63 -2.71
CA ASP A 83 -4.21 3.35 -4.05
C ASP A 83 -3.25 2.41 -4.80
N ALA A 84 -3.82 1.36 -5.40
CA ALA A 84 -3.11 0.42 -6.28
C ALA A 84 -3.22 0.79 -7.77
N HIS A 85 -3.79 1.96 -8.08
CA HIS A 85 -3.98 2.58 -9.39
C HIS A 85 -4.64 1.70 -10.45
N CYS A 86 -5.78 2.14 -10.97
CA CYS A 86 -6.55 1.44 -12.01
C CYS A 86 -6.98 -0.01 -11.65
N ASN A 87 -6.59 -0.55 -10.49
CA ASN A 87 -7.06 -1.85 -10.03
C ASN A 87 -8.53 -1.75 -9.64
N TYR A 88 -9.38 -2.50 -10.34
CA TYR A 88 -10.82 -2.32 -10.22
C TYR A 88 -11.35 -2.67 -8.83
N GLU A 89 -10.83 -3.76 -8.23
CA GLU A 89 -11.23 -4.18 -6.88
C GLU A 89 -10.81 -3.15 -5.82
N ALA A 90 -9.57 -2.66 -5.88
CA ALA A 90 -9.08 -1.61 -5.00
C ALA A 90 -9.90 -0.34 -5.11
N GLN A 91 -10.14 0.16 -6.33
CA GLN A 91 -10.92 1.39 -6.56
C GLN A 91 -12.38 1.25 -6.08
N SER A 92 -12.99 0.09 -6.33
CA SER A 92 -14.33 -0.24 -5.80
C SER A 92 -14.35 -0.25 -4.27
N ASN A 93 -13.32 -0.78 -3.64
CA ASN A 93 -13.21 -0.83 -2.19
C ASN A 93 -12.89 0.55 -1.58
N ILE A 94 -12.08 1.38 -2.23
CA ILE A 94 -11.87 2.80 -1.85
C ILE A 94 -13.21 3.53 -1.83
N SER A 95 -14.02 3.40 -2.88
CA SER A 95 -15.36 4.02 -2.96
C SER A 95 -16.25 3.62 -1.77
N LYS A 96 -16.31 2.32 -1.42
CA LYS A 96 -17.09 1.82 -0.28
C LYS A 96 -16.53 2.26 1.08
N ILE A 97 -15.21 2.28 1.23
CA ILE A 97 -14.54 2.77 2.45
C ILE A 97 -14.89 4.24 2.68
N LEU A 98 -14.77 5.06 1.64
CA LEU A 98 -15.12 6.48 1.72
C LEU A 98 -16.60 6.66 2.09
N ASP A 99 -17.54 5.98 1.43
CA ASP A 99 -18.97 6.07 1.73
C ASP A 99 -19.29 5.73 3.20
N MET A 100 -18.65 4.66 3.71
CA MET A 100 -18.77 4.27 5.12
C MET A 100 -18.20 5.36 6.06
N LEU A 101 -17.08 5.98 5.70
CA LEU A 101 -16.47 7.06 6.50
C LEU A 101 -17.32 8.33 6.47
N MET A 102 -18.02 8.61 5.37
CA MET A 102 -19.00 9.70 5.32
C MET A 102 -20.09 9.48 6.37
N ASP A 103 -20.65 8.27 6.44
CA ASP A 103 -21.73 7.95 7.38
C ASP A 103 -21.26 7.91 8.85
N ARG A 104 -20.10 7.31 9.10
CA ARG A 104 -19.63 7.06 10.47
C ARG A 104 -18.82 8.19 11.07
N LYS A 105 -18.21 9.04 10.23
CA LYS A 105 -17.25 10.07 10.67
C LYS A 105 -17.56 11.46 10.13
N GLY A 106 -18.61 11.64 9.34
CA GLY A 106 -18.89 12.92 8.71
C GLY A 106 -17.74 13.37 7.80
N LEU A 107 -17.06 12.42 7.15
CA LEU A 107 -16.00 12.72 6.21
C LEU A 107 -16.58 13.52 5.04
N ILE A 108 -16.08 14.73 4.81
CA ILE A 108 -16.52 15.60 3.70
C ILE A 108 -15.38 15.87 2.72
N LEU A 109 -14.13 15.99 3.19
CA LEU A 109 -12.99 16.32 2.34
C LEU A 109 -12.15 15.07 2.00
N VAL A 110 -12.02 14.79 0.70
CA VAL A 110 -11.12 13.76 0.17
C VAL A 110 -10.06 14.42 -0.71
N ALA A 111 -8.82 14.36 -0.22
CA ALA A 111 -7.63 14.78 -0.94
C ALA A 111 -7.12 13.63 -1.83
N VAL A 112 -6.78 13.94 -3.08
CA VAL A 112 -6.41 12.93 -4.10
C VAL A 112 -5.08 13.28 -4.75
N GLU A 113 -4.17 12.31 -4.82
CA GLU A 113 -2.92 12.38 -5.60
C GLU A 113 -3.21 12.44 -7.12
N GLY A 114 -2.31 13.06 -7.89
CA GLY A 114 -2.37 13.03 -9.37
C GLY A 114 -3.29 14.08 -9.98
N SER A 115 -4.00 14.87 -9.17
CA SER A 115 -4.79 16.03 -9.59
C SER A 115 -4.41 17.26 -8.77
N ALA A 116 -4.69 18.46 -9.30
CA ALA A 116 -4.46 19.73 -8.60
C ALA A 116 -5.72 20.61 -8.60
N GLY A 117 -6.13 21.09 -7.42
CA GLY A 117 -7.30 21.95 -7.26
C GLY A 117 -8.61 21.17 -7.13
N LYS A 118 -9.75 21.86 -7.24
CA LYS A 118 -11.07 21.23 -7.12
C LYS A 118 -11.28 20.23 -8.26
N ILE A 119 -11.64 19.00 -7.93
CA ILE A 119 -12.06 17.99 -8.91
C ILE A 119 -13.57 18.13 -9.06
N ASP A 120 -14.01 18.58 -10.23
CA ASP A 120 -15.42 18.87 -10.50
C ASP A 120 -16.11 17.71 -11.22
N THR A 121 -17.01 17.03 -10.52
CA THR A 121 -17.85 15.96 -11.06
C THR A 121 -19.25 16.44 -11.46
N SER A 122 -19.53 17.75 -11.41
CA SER A 122 -20.87 18.29 -11.63
C SER A 122 -21.45 17.99 -13.02
N LEU A 123 -20.59 17.77 -14.02
CA LEU A 123 -21.02 17.36 -15.36
C LEU A 123 -21.84 16.06 -15.32
N PHE A 124 -21.53 15.14 -14.40
CA PHE A 124 -22.29 13.91 -14.27
C PHE A 124 -23.66 14.09 -13.62
N ASN A 125 -23.89 15.22 -12.93
CA ASN A 125 -25.18 15.52 -12.31
C ASN A 125 -26.26 15.88 -13.34
N THR A 126 -25.88 16.14 -14.59
CA THR A 126 -26.86 16.44 -15.66
C THR A 126 -27.50 15.18 -16.25
N PHE A 127 -26.99 13.99 -15.95
CA PHE A 127 -27.58 12.74 -16.42
C PHE A 127 -28.79 12.36 -15.56
N PRO A 128 -30.00 12.26 -16.15
CA PRO A 128 -31.25 12.11 -15.39
C PRO A 128 -31.47 10.71 -14.82
N ASP A 129 -30.84 9.69 -15.44
CA ASP A 129 -30.98 8.29 -15.04
C ASP A 129 -29.80 7.88 -14.16
N GLU A 130 -30.09 7.58 -12.89
CA GLU A 130 -29.09 7.23 -11.87
C GLU A 130 -28.42 5.88 -12.14
N ASP A 131 -29.15 4.92 -12.71
CA ASP A 131 -28.62 3.58 -12.99
C ASP A 131 -27.65 3.64 -14.18
N ILE A 132 -28.04 4.33 -15.26
CA ILE A 132 -27.16 4.56 -16.41
C ILE A 132 -25.93 5.37 -15.99
N LYS A 133 -26.09 6.42 -15.18
CA LYS A 133 -24.97 7.23 -14.68
C LYS A 133 -23.97 6.37 -13.90
N LYS A 134 -24.46 5.50 -13.01
CA LYS A 134 -23.62 4.59 -12.23
C LYS A 134 -22.92 3.56 -13.12
N GLU A 135 -23.61 3.01 -14.11
CA GLU A 135 -23.04 2.05 -15.06
C GLU A 135 -21.90 2.68 -15.88
N VAL A 136 -22.13 3.87 -16.44
CA VAL A 136 -21.14 4.62 -17.21
C VAL A 136 -19.93 5.02 -16.35
N ALA A 137 -20.16 5.52 -15.13
CA ALA A 137 -19.06 5.84 -14.21
C ALA A 137 -18.25 4.58 -13.84
N THR A 138 -18.93 3.45 -13.60
CA THR A 138 -18.28 2.16 -13.33
C THR A 138 -17.44 1.70 -14.52
N TYR A 139 -17.93 1.88 -15.74
CA TYR A 139 -17.18 1.60 -16.97
C TYR A 139 -15.91 2.45 -17.06
N PHE A 140 -16.00 3.76 -16.85
CA PHE A 140 -14.82 4.64 -16.87
C PHE A 140 -13.82 4.30 -15.76
N MET A 141 -14.29 3.90 -14.58
CA MET A 141 -13.41 3.43 -13.51
C MET A 141 -12.67 2.14 -13.90
N LYS A 142 -13.36 1.17 -14.52
CA LYS A 142 -12.72 -0.06 -15.05
C LYS A 142 -11.67 0.24 -16.12
N LYS A 143 -11.87 1.29 -16.92
CA LYS A 143 -10.90 1.75 -17.92
C LYS A 143 -9.81 2.66 -17.33
N GLY A 144 -9.81 2.90 -16.02
CA GLY A 144 -8.83 3.75 -15.33
C GLY A 144 -8.96 5.25 -15.63
N LYS A 145 -10.09 5.69 -16.18
CA LYS A 145 -10.33 7.10 -16.56
C LYS A 145 -10.84 7.95 -15.40
N ILE A 146 -11.47 7.32 -14.41
CA ILE A 146 -11.83 7.95 -13.13
C ILE A 146 -11.44 7.04 -11.98
N SER A 147 -11.21 7.64 -10.81
CA SER A 147 -10.94 6.95 -9.55
C SER A 147 -12.22 6.48 -8.84
N GLY A 148 -12.06 5.64 -7.83
CA GLY A 148 -13.13 5.23 -6.92
C GLY A 148 -13.66 6.39 -6.07
N ALA A 149 -12.84 7.41 -5.80
CA ALA A 149 -13.26 8.65 -5.17
C ALA A 149 -14.20 9.46 -6.08
N GLU A 150 -13.85 9.58 -7.37
CA GLU A 150 -14.71 10.21 -8.37
C GLU A 150 -15.98 9.42 -8.62
N LEU A 151 -15.92 8.08 -8.70
CA LEU A 151 -17.11 7.22 -8.77
C LEU A 151 -18.06 7.51 -7.61
N LEU A 152 -17.53 7.61 -6.38
CA LEU A 152 -18.34 7.95 -5.22
C LEU A 152 -18.95 9.35 -5.36
N ALA A 153 -18.15 10.35 -5.70
CA ALA A 153 -18.63 11.73 -5.85
C ALA A 153 -19.69 11.89 -6.97
N ILE A 154 -19.67 11.04 -8.00
CA ILE A 154 -20.67 11.02 -9.08
C ILE A 154 -21.98 10.37 -8.62
N THR A 155 -21.91 9.34 -7.77
CA THR A 155 -23.05 8.47 -7.45
C THR A 155 -23.69 8.73 -6.09
N THR A 156 -22.98 9.41 -5.19
CA THR A 156 -23.51 9.75 -3.86
C THR A 156 -24.36 11.01 -3.90
N LYS A 157 -25.37 11.07 -3.03
CA LYS A 157 -26.14 12.29 -2.74
C LYS A 157 -25.63 13.02 -1.51
N LYS A 158 -24.67 12.43 -0.80
CA LYS A 158 -24.09 12.96 0.43
C LYS A 158 -23.05 14.05 0.08
N PRO A 159 -22.86 15.08 0.92
CA PRO A 159 -21.89 16.14 0.63
C PRO A 159 -20.46 15.58 0.66
N ILE A 160 -19.74 15.70 -0.45
CA ILE A 160 -18.33 15.33 -0.59
C ILE A 160 -17.60 16.36 -1.45
N THR A 161 -16.38 16.70 -1.04
CA THR A 161 -15.46 17.56 -1.80
C THR A 161 -14.23 16.74 -2.16
N LEU A 162 -14.01 16.58 -3.46
CA LEU A 162 -12.76 16.02 -3.99
C LEU A 162 -11.80 17.16 -4.31
N TYR A 163 -10.58 17.07 -3.79
CA TYR A 163 -9.55 18.08 -4.01
C TYR A 163 -8.23 17.43 -4.37
N GLY A 164 -7.72 17.74 -5.56
CA GLY A 164 -6.41 17.37 -6.02
C GLY A 164 -5.34 18.12 -5.22
N VAL A 165 -4.42 17.38 -4.61
CA VAL A 165 -3.37 17.91 -3.73
C VAL A 165 -1.96 17.83 -4.33
N GLU A 166 -1.87 17.49 -5.62
CA GLU A 166 -0.59 17.38 -6.32
C GLU A 166 0.07 18.74 -6.57
N ASN A 167 1.41 18.76 -6.57
CA ASN A 167 2.16 19.86 -7.15
C ASN A 167 2.49 19.54 -8.62
N LYS A 168 1.93 20.33 -9.53
CA LYS A 168 2.04 20.09 -10.97
C LYS A 168 3.49 20.01 -11.46
N ASP A 169 4.37 20.89 -10.98
CA ASP A 169 5.77 20.92 -11.44
C ASP A 169 6.54 19.69 -10.97
N TYR A 170 6.37 19.29 -9.71
CA TYR A 170 6.99 18.08 -9.18
C TYR A 170 6.46 16.82 -9.87
N TYR A 171 5.15 16.76 -10.15
CA TYR A 171 4.54 15.66 -10.89
C TYR A 171 5.09 15.56 -12.33
N LEU A 172 5.14 16.68 -13.06
CA LEU A 172 5.62 16.68 -14.45
C LEU A 172 7.10 16.31 -14.54
N GLU A 173 7.93 16.79 -13.62
CA GLU A 173 9.35 16.40 -13.58
C GLU A 173 9.52 14.92 -13.22
N ASN A 174 8.69 14.40 -12.30
CA ASN A 174 8.68 12.99 -11.94
C ASN A 174 8.24 12.10 -13.12
N LEU A 175 7.18 12.51 -13.83
CA LEU A 175 6.69 11.84 -15.04
C LEU A 175 7.73 11.87 -16.16
N LYS A 176 8.43 12.99 -16.34
CA LYS A 176 9.52 13.10 -17.33
C LYS A 176 10.65 12.11 -17.05
N CYS A 177 11.03 11.93 -15.78
CA CYS A 177 12.03 10.91 -15.42
C CYS A 177 11.55 9.50 -15.81
N PHE A 178 10.28 9.19 -15.52
CA PHE A 178 9.66 7.92 -15.90
C PHE A 178 9.66 7.71 -17.43
N THR A 179 9.14 8.67 -18.20
CA THR A 179 9.02 8.53 -19.67
C THR A 179 10.37 8.54 -20.39
N THR A 180 11.39 9.22 -19.83
CA THR A 180 12.75 9.22 -20.39
C THR A 180 13.45 7.87 -20.21
N THR A 181 13.18 7.17 -19.10
CA THR A 181 13.81 5.87 -18.81
C THR A 181 13.13 4.70 -19.52
N LEU A 182 11.84 4.82 -19.83
CA LEU A 182 11.03 3.74 -20.39
C LEU A 182 11.60 3.10 -21.68
N PRO A 183 12.05 3.86 -22.71
CA PRO A 183 12.54 3.29 -23.97
C PRO A 183 13.86 2.51 -23.83
N VAL A 184 14.68 2.89 -22.86
CA VAL A 184 16.05 2.36 -22.65
C VAL A 184 16.13 1.37 -21.48
N ARG A 185 15.05 1.20 -20.73
CA ARG A 185 14.96 0.27 -19.61
C ARG A 185 15.32 -1.16 -20.01
N GLY A 186 14.86 -1.63 -21.17
CA GLY A 186 15.09 -3.00 -21.64
C GLY A 186 16.58 -3.33 -21.79
N SER A 187 17.35 -2.45 -22.45
CA SER A 187 18.79 -2.64 -22.63
C SER A 187 19.54 -2.50 -21.31
N ALA A 188 19.19 -1.53 -20.46
CA ALA A 188 19.80 -1.36 -19.15
C ALA A 188 19.59 -2.59 -18.24
N LYS A 189 18.40 -3.20 -18.26
CA LYS A 189 18.11 -4.44 -17.53
C LYS A 189 18.90 -5.64 -18.04
N GLN A 190 19.12 -5.73 -19.35
CA GLN A 190 19.97 -6.77 -19.90
C GLN A 190 21.39 -6.68 -19.33
N VAL A 191 21.97 -5.48 -19.30
CA VAL A 191 23.29 -5.24 -18.69
C VAL A 191 23.29 -5.61 -17.21
N CYS A 192 22.26 -5.21 -16.44
CA CYS A 192 22.13 -5.59 -15.03
C CYS A 192 22.07 -7.10 -14.84
N GLY A 193 21.35 -7.81 -15.72
CA GLY A 193 21.24 -9.27 -15.73
C GLY A 193 22.57 -9.97 -15.99
N GLU A 194 23.38 -9.44 -16.92
CA GLU A 194 24.71 -9.96 -17.21
C GLU A 194 25.66 -9.78 -16.02
N ILE A 195 25.70 -8.58 -15.40
CA ILE A 195 26.47 -8.32 -14.18
C ILE A 195 26.04 -9.28 -13.06
N LYS A 196 24.72 -9.42 -12.84
CA LYS A 196 24.17 -10.34 -11.84
C LYS A 196 24.60 -11.78 -12.09
N SER A 197 24.63 -12.22 -13.36
CA SER A 197 25.09 -13.56 -13.74
C SER A 197 26.56 -13.79 -13.36
N TYR A 198 27.45 -12.82 -13.65
CA TYR A 198 28.86 -12.91 -13.26
C TYR A 198 29.04 -12.93 -11.74
N LEU A 199 28.36 -12.07 -10.99
CA LEU A 199 28.41 -12.07 -9.53
C LEU A 199 27.90 -13.39 -8.95
N ASN A 200 26.79 -13.93 -9.47
CA ASN A 200 26.27 -15.24 -9.06
C ASN A 200 27.26 -16.38 -9.32
N ARG A 201 27.96 -16.36 -10.46
CA ARG A 201 29.03 -17.33 -10.74
C ARG A 201 30.18 -17.21 -9.73
N LEU A 202 30.59 -15.98 -9.40
CA LEU A 202 31.65 -15.70 -8.43
C LEU A 202 31.30 -16.19 -7.01
N LYS A 203 30.02 -16.24 -6.61
CA LYS A 203 29.60 -16.86 -5.33
C LYS A 203 30.08 -18.30 -5.21
N GLY A 204 30.13 -19.05 -6.32
CA GLY A 204 30.65 -20.41 -6.35
C GLY A 204 32.12 -20.54 -5.90
N TYR A 205 32.92 -19.49 -6.12
CA TYR A 205 34.36 -19.48 -5.85
C TYR A 205 34.72 -18.71 -4.57
N ILE A 206 34.02 -17.62 -4.28
CA ILE A 206 34.36 -16.68 -3.20
C ILE A 206 33.65 -17.04 -1.88
N TYR A 207 32.38 -17.46 -1.92
CA TYR A 207 31.64 -17.79 -0.71
C TYR A 207 32.13 -19.10 -0.08
N ASN A 208 32.28 -19.08 1.24
CA ASN A 208 32.40 -20.30 2.04
C ASN A 208 31.06 -21.06 2.08
N ASN A 209 31.07 -22.29 2.62
CA ASN A 209 29.87 -23.14 2.63
C ASN A 209 28.71 -22.53 3.42
N ASP A 210 28.98 -21.89 4.55
CA ASP A 210 27.96 -21.25 5.38
C ASP A 210 27.27 -20.09 4.64
N LEU A 211 28.05 -19.25 3.94
CA LEU A 211 27.53 -18.16 3.10
C LEU A 211 26.71 -18.68 1.92
N LYS A 212 27.14 -19.78 1.28
CA LYS A 212 26.37 -20.43 0.20
C LYS A 212 25.04 -20.98 0.71
N GLU A 213 25.04 -21.59 1.89
CA GLU A 213 23.80 -22.09 2.50
C GLU A 213 22.84 -20.94 2.85
N LEU A 214 23.36 -19.87 3.45
CA LEU A 214 22.56 -18.67 3.77
C LEU A 214 21.99 -18.03 2.50
N ASP A 215 22.82 -17.78 1.49
CA ASP A 215 22.39 -17.20 0.20
C ASP A 215 21.30 -18.05 -0.46
N LYS A 216 21.46 -19.38 -0.43
CA LYS A 216 20.43 -20.32 -0.92
C LYS A 216 19.14 -20.23 -0.12
N LYS A 217 19.19 -20.19 1.21
CA LYS A 217 17.97 -20.13 2.04
C LYS A 217 17.21 -18.82 1.87
N ILE A 218 17.93 -17.72 1.67
CA ILE A 218 17.33 -16.42 1.34
C ILE A 218 16.66 -16.48 -0.03
N SER A 219 17.34 -16.99 -1.05
CA SER A 219 16.76 -17.17 -2.38
C SER A 219 15.55 -18.11 -2.37
N ASP A 220 15.61 -19.22 -1.64
CA ASP A 220 14.49 -20.15 -1.50
C ASP A 220 13.28 -19.48 -0.82
N TYR A 221 13.50 -18.57 0.14
CA TYR A 221 12.42 -17.80 0.77
C TYR A 221 11.84 -16.74 -0.18
N GLU A 222 12.70 -15.96 -0.84
CA GLU A 222 12.27 -14.92 -1.80
C GLU A 222 11.51 -15.50 -3.01
N GLU A 223 11.76 -16.76 -3.36
CA GLU A 223 11.10 -17.48 -4.46
C GLU A 223 9.96 -18.38 -3.99
N ASP A 224 9.45 -18.18 -2.76
CA ASP A 224 8.34 -18.93 -2.14
C ASP A 224 8.55 -20.47 -2.09
N LYS A 225 9.80 -20.95 -2.15
CA LYS A 225 10.15 -22.38 -2.07
C LYS A 225 10.16 -22.90 -0.64
N ILE A 226 10.35 -22.00 0.34
CA ILE A 226 10.23 -22.31 1.78
C ILE A 226 9.26 -21.34 2.44
N LYS A 227 8.57 -21.81 3.48
CA LYS A 227 7.64 -20.95 4.22
C LYS A 227 8.42 -19.98 5.10
N PHE A 228 7.81 -18.83 5.36
CA PHE A 228 8.35 -17.81 6.27
C PHE A 228 8.78 -18.36 7.64
N VAL A 229 7.97 -19.24 8.22
CA VAL A 229 8.26 -19.90 9.50
C VAL A 229 9.55 -20.72 9.41
N ASP A 230 9.72 -21.51 8.35
CA ASP A 230 10.92 -22.34 8.15
C ASP A 230 12.17 -21.48 7.97
N PHE A 231 12.03 -20.35 7.28
CA PHE A 231 13.11 -19.38 7.10
C PHE A 231 13.52 -18.73 8.42
N CYS A 232 12.56 -18.28 9.24
CA CYS A 232 12.85 -17.70 10.56
C CYS A 232 13.50 -18.72 11.51
N VAL A 233 13.06 -19.98 11.49
CA VAL A 233 13.69 -21.07 12.26
C VAL A 233 15.13 -21.28 11.82
N TYR A 234 15.39 -21.25 10.51
CA TYR A 234 16.75 -21.33 9.97
C TYR A 234 17.63 -20.15 10.45
N LEU A 235 17.15 -18.90 10.31
CA LEU A 235 17.89 -17.72 10.76
C LEU A 235 18.20 -17.78 12.26
N ASN A 236 17.23 -18.18 13.09
CA ASN A 236 17.42 -18.35 14.53
C ASN A 236 18.54 -19.36 14.85
N LYS A 237 18.55 -20.51 14.16
CA LYS A 237 19.59 -21.53 14.33
C LYS A 237 20.98 -21.00 13.96
N VAL A 238 21.10 -20.32 12.83
CA VAL A 238 22.39 -19.76 12.37
C VAL A 238 22.86 -18.65 13.30
N ALA A 239 21.96 -17.75 13.72
CA ALA A 239 22.25 -16.67 14.66
C ALA A 239 22.79 -17.21 16.00
N GLN A 240 22.14 -18.23 16.57
CA GLN A 240 22.61 -18.90 17.79
C GLN A 240 23.99 -19.53 17.58
N GLY A 241 24.18 -20.27 16.49
CA GLY A 241 25.45 -20.92 16.16
C GLY A 241 26.61 -19.93 15.97
N LYS A 242 26.32 -18.72 15.48
CA LYS A 242 27.30 -17.64 15.26
C LYS A 242 27.34 -16.61 16.40
N LYS A 243 26.62 -16.87 17.50
CA LYS A 243 26.56 -16.00 18.69
C LYS A 243 26.15 -14.55 18.36
N VAL A 244 25.21 -14.39 17.44
CA VAL A 244 24.53 -13.10 17.23
C VAL A 244 23.64 -12.82 18.44
N ASP A 245 23.66 -11.58 18.95
CA ASP A 245 22.87 -11.19 20.10
C ASP A 245 21.40 -11.02 19.72
N LEU A 246 20.63 -12.10 19.87
CA LEU A 246 19.21 -12.15 19.53
C LEU A 246 18.35 -11.24 20.43
N ALA A 247 18.83 -10.86 21.62
CA ALA A 247 18.09 -9.98 22.53
C ALA A 247 17.88 -8.56 21.96
N ARG A 248 18.63 -8.18 20.92
CA ARG A 248 18.47 -6.92 20.18
C ARG A 248 17.28 -6.92 19.23
N TYR A 249 16.72 -8.08 18.92
CA TYR A 249 15.62 -8.27 17.98
C TYR A 249 14.39 -8.74 18.75
N ASN A 250 13.67 -7.77 19.34
CA ASN A 250 12.57 -8.04 20.26
C ASN A 250 11.43 -8.80 19.56
N ASN A 251 11.01 -8.33 18.39
CA ASN A 251 9.91 -8.95 17.65
C ASN A 251 10.30 -10.32 17.10
N PHE A 252 11.52 -10.47 16.58
CA PHE A 252 12.03 -11.75 16.08
C PHE A 252 12.17 -12.80 17.20
N SER A 253 12.77 -12.42 18.34
CA SER A 253 12.89 -13.30 19.50
C SER A 253 11.52 -13.67 20.05
N HIS A 254 10.59 -12.71 20.12
CA HIS A 254 9.22 -12.98 20.54
C HIS A 254 8.51 -13.92 19.56
N PHE A 255 8.61 -13.66 18.25
CA PHE A 255 8.04 -14.51 17.20
C PHE A 255 8.58 -15.95 17.27
N THR A 256 9.89 -16.14 17.42
CA THR A 256 10.47 -17.49 17.56
C THR A 256 9.98 -18.21 18.82
N SER A 257 9.77 -17.49 19.93
CA SER A 257 9.16 -18.07 21.15
C SER A 257 7.69 -18.46 20.94
N VAL A 258 6.94 -17.71 20.11
CA VAL A 258 5.56 -18.04 19.75
C VAL A 258 5.50 -19.32 18.93
N LEU A 259 6.43 -19.52 18.00
CA LEU A 259 6.54 -20.76 17.22
C LEU A 259 6.79 -21.99 18.10
N ASP A 260 7.48 -21.83 19.23
CA ASP A 260 7.71 -22.93 20.17
C ASP A 260 6.44 -23.28 20.98
N ILE A 261 5.59 -22.29 21.30
CA ILE A 261 4.26 -22.53 21.88
C ILE A 261 3.39 -23.28 20.85
N GLU A 262 3.40 -22.83 19.60
CA GLU A 262 2.60 -23.40 18.52
C GLU A 262 2.83 -24.91 18.33
N LYS A 263 4.10 -25.35 18.38
CA LYS A 263 4.48 -26.77 18.29
C LYS A 263 3.85 -27.65 19.37
N GLY A 264 3.47 -27.08 20.51
CA GLY A 264 2.83 -27.78 21.61
C GLY A 264 1.31 -27.95 21.48
N ILE A 265 0.70 -27.35 20.45
CA ILE A 265 -0.76 -27.30 20.27
C ILE A 265 -1.21 -28.39 19.29
N ASP A 266 -2.16 -29.21 19.75
CA ASP A 266 -2.95 -30.08 18.87
C ASP A 266 -4.19 -29.31 18.39
N PHE A 267 -4.11 -28.73 17.20
CA PHE A 267 -5.17 -27.87 16.64
C PHE A 267 -6.49 -28.61 16.42
N ASP A 268 -6.46 -29.91 16.14
CA ASP A 268 -7.66 -30.72 15.96
C ASP A 268 -8.47 -30.83 17.27
N LYS A 269 -7.81 -30.69 18.41
CA LYS A 269 -8.46 -30.69 19.74
C LYS A 269 -8.96 -29.32 20.17
N VAL A 270 -8.42 -28.23 19.63
CA VAL A 270 -8.77 -26.86 20.06
C VAL A 270 -10.26 -26.56 19.89
N ASP A 271 -10.85 -26.94 18.76
CA ASP A 271 -12.27 -26.69 18.48
C ASP A 271 -13.20 -27.50 19.39
N GLY A 272 -12.83 -28.76 19.68
CA GLY A 272 -13.55 -29.60 20.64
C GLY A 272 -13.46 -29.05 22.06
N GLU A 273 -12.27 -28.66 22.49
CA GLU A 273 -12.05 -28.03 23.80
C GLU A 273 -12.77 -26.69 23.93
N ARG A 274 -12.78 -25.86 22.88
CA ARG A 274 -13.57 -24.61 22.84
C ARG A 274 -15.05 -24.89 23.04
N THR A 275 -15.59 -25.87 22.31
CA THR A 275 -17.00 -26.26 22.41
C THR A 275 -17.33 -26.72 23.83
N ASN A 276 -16.45 -27.53 24.43
CA ASN A 276 -16.61 -27.98 25.80
C ASN A 276 -16.53 -26.84 26.83
N LEU A 277 -15.67 -25.84 26.60
CA LEU A 277 -15.60 -24.65 27.45
C LEU A 277 -16.89 -23.81 27.33
N ILE A 278 -17.39 -23.59 26.12
CA ILE A 278 -18.65 -22.86 25.88
C ILE A 278 -19.81 -23.60 26.57
N ASN A 279 -19.92 -24.92 26.40
CA ASN A 279 -20.95 -25.72 27.08
C ASN A 279 -20.85 -25.65 28.62
N ALA A 280 -19.64 -25.55 29.17
CA ALA A 280 -19.44 -25.39 30.61
C ALA A 280 -19.81 -23.99 31.10
N LEU A 281 -19.53 -22.96 30.30
CA LEU A 281 -19.95 -21.58 30.53
C LEU A 281 -21.48 -21.46 30.50
N GLU A 282 -22.14 -22.06 29.52
CA GLU A 282 -23.60 -21.98 29.37
C GLU A 282 -24.36 -22.49 30.60
N LYS A 283 -23.81 -23.46 31.33
CA LYS A 283 -24.39 -24.00 32.55
C LYS A 283 -24.26 -23.09 33.78
N LYS A 284 -23.42 -22.05 33.72
CA LYS A 284 -23.06 -21.20 34.87
C LYS A 284 -23.39 -19.72 34.69
N LEU A 285 -23.55 -19.26 33.45
CA LEU A 285 -23.75 -17.85 33.14
C LEU A 285 -25.22 -17.42 33.35
N SER A 286 -25.42 -16.14 33.67
CA SER A 286 -26.75 -15.53 33.66
C SER A 286 -27.26 -15.32 32.23
N GLN A 287 -28.55 -15.04 32.09
CA GLN A 287 -29.16 -14.77 30.78
C GLN A 287 -28.51 -13.59 30.04
N ASP A 288 -28.16 -12.53 30.76
CA ASP A 288 -27.48 -11.36 30.19
C ASP A 288 -26.07 -11.74 29.70
N GLN A 289 -25.32 -12.50 30.49
CA GLN A 289 -23.98 -12.96 30.12
C GLN A 289 -24.00 -13.93 28.93
N LEU A 290 -25.04 -14.76 28.80
CA LEU A 290 -25.27 -15.61 27.62
C LEU A 290 -25.52 -14.76 26.36
N SER A 291 -26.30 -13.68 26.49
CA SER A 291 -26.54 -12.74 25.40
C SER A 291 -25.23 -12.08 24.94
N ASP A 292 -24.40 -11.62 25.89
CA ASP A 292 -23.09 -11.04 25.60
C ASP A 292 -22.15 -12.05 24.92
N LEU A 293 -22.11 -13.30 25.40
CA LEU A 293 -21.32 -14.37 24.81
C LEU A 293 -21.75 -14.64 23.36
N PHE A 294 -23.06 -14.66 23.09
CA PHE A 294 -23.60 -14.81 21.74
C PHE A 294 -23.18 -13.65 20.83
N LEU A 295 -23.31 -12.40 21.30
CA LEU A 295 -22.94 -11.21 20.52
C LEU A 295 -21.43 -11.15 20.22
N LYS A 296 -20.58 -11.48 21.19
CA LYS A 296 -19.12 -11.59 20.96
C LYS A 296 -18.77 -12.74 20.01
N SER A 297 -19.43 -13.90 20.13
CA SER A 297 -19.25 -15.02 19.21
C SER A 297 -19.68 -14.68 17.78
N LEU A 298 -20.79 -13.96 17.61
CA LEU A 298 -21.24 -13.47 16.31
C LEU A 298 -20.25 -12.45 15.73
N SER A 299 -19.74 -11.53 16.57
CA SER A 299 -18.74 -10.55 16.15
C SER A 299 -17.46 -11.23 15.67
N TYR A 300 -17.01 -12.30 16.34
CA TYR A 300 -15.87 -13.09 15.90
C TYR A 300 -16.16 -13.83 14.59
N LYS A 301 -17.31 -14.52 14.50
CA LYS A 301 -17.73 -15.24 13.28
C LYS A 301 -17.90 -14.33 12.06
N THR A 302 -18.31 -13.08 12.30
CA THR A 302 -18.43 -12.03 11.29
C THR A 302 -17.16 -11.20 11.12
N LYS A 303 -16.04 -11.61 11.74
CA LYS A 303 -14.71 -10.99 11.63
C LYS A 303 -14.65 -9.51 12.02
N LYS A 304 -15.56 -9.08 12.90
CA LYS A 304 -15.56 -7.73 13.49
C LYS A 304 -14.56 -7.58 14.63
N ILE A 305 -14.17 -8.70 15.24
CA ILE A 305 -13.15 -8.76 16.30
C ILE A 305 -12.14 -9.85 15.96
N SER A 306 -10.90 -9.66 16.43
CA SER A 306 -9.82 -10.62 16.19
C SER A 306 -10.01 -11.92 16.99
N ALA A 307 -9.33 -12.99 16.56
CA ALA A 307 -9.25 -14.23 17.34
C ALA A 307 -8.67 -13.97 18.74
N SER A 308 -7.58 -13.21 18.83
CA SER A 308 -6.96 -12.85 20.13
C SER A 308 -7.95 -12.18 21.08
N GLU A 309 -8.76 -11.23 20.59
CA GLU A 309 -9.80 -10.56 21.38
C GLU A 309 -10.88 -11.55 21.86
N TYR A 310 -11.42 -12.37 20.96
CA TYR A 310 -12.49 -13.32 21.27
C TYR A 310 -12.05 -14.39 22.28
N TYR A 311 -10.88 -15.00 22.05
CA TYR A 311 -10.38 -16.07 22.91
C TYR A 311 -9.90 -15.54 24.28
N THR A 312 -9.41 -14.29 24.35
CA THR A 312 -9.16 -13.61 25.63
C THR A 312 -10.47 -13.38 26.38
N TYR A 313 -11.53 -12.93 25.69
CA TYR A 313 -12.86 -12.78 26.29
C TYR A 313 -13.40 -14.11 26.85
N LEU A 314 -13.26 -15.23 26.12
CA LEU A 314 -13.66 -16.54 26.62
C LEU A 314 -12.89 -16.94 27.89
N ARG A 315 -11.58 -16.68 27.94
CA ARG A 315 -10.75 -16.95 29.11
C ARG A 315 -11.19 -16.11 30.31
N ASP A 316 -11.41 -14.82 30.12
CA ASP A 316 -11.85 -13.91 31.19
C ASP A 316 -13.23 -14.29 31.74
N LEU A 317 -14.14 -14.71 30.84
CA LEU A 317 -15.47 -15.18 31.21
C LEU A 317 -15.40 -16.50 31.99
N ALA A 318 -14.53 -17.43 31.59
CA ALA A 318 -14.28 -18.68 32.31
C ALA A 318 -13.72 -18.44 33.71
N VAL A 319 -12.76 -17.53 33.85
CA VAL A 319 -12.20 -17.12 35.16
C VAL A 319 -13.31 -16.56 36.05
N LYS A 320 -14.15 -15.65 35.55
CA LYS A 320 -15.31 -15.10 36.29
C LYS A 320 -16.31 -16.18 36.71
N ALA A 321 -16.57 -17.16 35.84
CA ALA A 321 -17.44 -18.31 36.10
C ALA A 321 -16.78 -19.40 36.97
N LYS A 322 -15.55 -19.18 37.46
CA LYS A 322 -14.75 -20.15 38.23
C LYS A 322 -14.59 -21.48 37.49
N ILE A 323 -14.33 -21.41 36.19
CA ILE A 323 -13.96 -22.54 35.33
C ILE A 323 -12.46 -22.44 35.05
N LYS A 324 -11.74 -23.55 35.27
CA LYS A 324 -10.29 -23.58 35.04
C LYS A 324 -10.02 -23.83 33.56
N VAL A 325 -9.55 -22.82 32.85
CA VAL A 325 -9.18 -22.94 31.43
C VAL A 325 -8.01 -23.90 31.23
N SER A 326 -7.15 -24.06 32.25
CA SER A 326 -6.05 -25.05 32.26
C SER A 326 -6.49 -26.50 32.07
N ASP A 327 -7.75 -26.83 32.35
CA ASP A 327 -8.29 -28.18 32.13
C ASP A 327 -8.46 -28.48 30.62
N TYR A 328 -8.44 -27.43 29.79
CA TYR A 328 -8.50 -27.46 28.32
C TYR A 328 -7.10 -27.14 27.77
N LYS A 329 -6.21 -28.14 27.81
CA LYS A 329 -4.77 -27.95 27.56
C LYS A 329 -4.46 -27.26 26.23
N ASN A 330 -5.05 -27.72 25.13
CA ASN A 330 -4.74 -27.21 23.78
C ASN A 330 -5.36 -25.83 23.59
N LEU A 331 -6.59 -25.63 24.07
CA LEU A 331 -7.26 -24.34 24.05
C LEU A 331 -6.51 -23.29 24.87
N ASN A 332 -6.05 -23.63 26.08
CA ASN A 332 -5.27 -22.72 26.90
C ASN A 332 -3.97 -22.31 26.19
N SER A 333 -3.24 -23.28 25.64
CA SER A 333 -2.01 -23.03 24.88
C SER A 333 -2.29 -22.21 23.61
N TYR A 334 -3.43 -22.42 22.96
CA TYR A 334 -3.88 -21.64 21.81
C TYR A 334 -4.23 -20.20 22.17
N ILE A 335 -4.90 -19.96 23.31
CA ILE A 335 -5.13 -18.60 23.81
C ILE A 335 -3.79 -17.90 24.08
N ASP A 336 -2.85 -18.59 24.74
CA ASP A 336 -1.53 -18.03 25.03
C ASP A 336 -0.73 -17.74 23.75
N TYR A 337 -0.80 -18.63 22.75
CA TYR A 337 -0.28 -18.40 21.40
C TYR A 337 -0.88 -17.15 20.76
N LEU A 338 -2.21 -17.00 20.72
CA LEU A 338 -2.88 -15.85 20.10
C LEU A 338 -2.53 -14.53 20.79
N VAL A 339 -2.50 -14.52 22.11
CA VAL A 339 -2.17 -13.33 22.90
C VAL A 339 -0.70 -12.95 22.73
N SER A 340 0.19 -13.94 22.65
CA SER A 340 1.61 -13.71 22.43
C SER A 340 1.88 -13.23 21.01
N TYR A 341 1.31 -13.88 19.99
CA TYR A 341 1.42 -13.50 18.58
C TYR A 341 0.88 -12.09 18.33
N ALA A 342 -0.23 -11.71 18.96
CA ALA A 342 -0.82 -10.37 18.82
C ALA A 342 0.10 -9.22 19.31
N LYS A 343 1.17 -9.52 20.07
CA LYS A 343 2.18 -8.54 20.50
C LYS A 343 3.33 -8.39 19.53
N VAL A 344 3.46 -9.26 18.53
CA VAL A 344 4.47 -9.15 17.48
C VAL A 344 4.06 -8.01 16.55
N ASP A 345 4.89 -6.97 16.46
CA ASP A 345 4.73 -5.97 15.41
C ASP A 345 5.32 -6.54 14.12
N ASN A 346 4.45 -6.88 13.16
CA ASN A 346 4.89 -7.47 11.90
C ASN A 346 5.79 -6.52 11.08
N GLY A 347 5.56 -5.21 11.15
CA GLY A 347 6.37 -4.24 10.41
C GLY A 347 7.79 -4.18 10.94
N ASP A 348 7.93 -4.10 12.27
CA ASP A 348 9.24 -4.13 12.92
C ASP A 348 9.89 -5.51 12.83
N LEU A 349 9.12 -6.60 12.85
CA LEU A 349 9.64 -7.97 12.63
C LEU A 349 10.40 -8.09 11.31
N PHE A 350 9.85 -7.60 10.19
CA PHE A 350 10.54 -7.68 8.89
C PHE A 350 11.82 -6.84 8.85
N LYS A 351 11.82 -5.66 9.50
CA LYS A 351 13.03 -4.83 9.65
C LYS A 351 14.10 -5.52 10.48
N GLU A 352 13.67 -6.16 11.58
CA GLU A 352 14.54 -6.95 12.43
C GLU A 352 15.13 -8.15 11.68
N ILE A 353 14.34 -8.87 10.87
CA ILE A 353 14.81 -9.98 10.03
C ILE A 353 15.88 -9.51 9.04
N ALA A 354 15.65 -8.42 8.30
CA ALA A 354 16.63 -7.89 7.36
C ALA A 354 17.94 -7.49 8.07
N THR A 355 17.83 -6.86 9.24
CA THR A 355 19.00 -6.49 10.05
C THR A 355 19.72 -7.72 10.62
N LEU A 356 18.97 -8.76 11.01
CA LEU A 356 19.51 -10.03 11.49
C LEU A 356 20.26 -10.77 10.38
N GLU A 357 19.75 -10.78 9.15
CA GLU A 357 20.46 -11.33 8.00
C GLU A 357 21.82 -10.66 7.79
N ASP A 358 21.88 -9.32 7.85
CA ASP A 358 23.11 -8.55 7.70
C ASP A 358 24.10 -8.83 8.86
N ASP A 359 23.61 -8.89 10.11
CA ASP A 359 24.45 -9.25 11.27
C ASP A 359 24.96 -10.69 11.16
N ILE A 360 24.14 -11.65 10.70
CA ILE A 360 24.58 -13.04 10.42
C ILE A 360 25.67 -13.03 9.34
N ARG A 361 25.42 -12.40 8.18
CA ARG A 361 26.40 -12.30 7.08
C ARG A 361 27.73 -11.76 7.59
N SER A 362 27.69 -10.70 8.41
CA SER A 362 28.89 -10.08 9.00
C SER A 362 29.74 -11.06 9.81
N LYS A 363 29.12 -12.02 10.50
CA LYS A 363 29.79 -13.08 11.28
C LYS A 363 30.26 -14.25 10.42
N LEU A 364 29.70 -14.42 9.24
CA LEU A 364 30.06 -15.49 8.30
C LEU A 364 31.22 -15.09 7.36
N TYR A 365 31.49 -13.80 7.18
CA TYR A 365 32.62 -13.34 6.38
C TYR A 365 33.96 -13.73 7.00
N THR A 366 34.83 -14.29 6.17
CA THR A 366 36.22 -14.61 6.53
C THR A 366 37.25 -13.79 5.77
N ASN A 367 36.82 -12.99 4.79
CA ASN A 367 37.65 -12.06 4.02
C ASN A 367 36.80 -10.95 3.38
N ASP A 368 37.46 -9.92 2.85
CA ASP A 368 36.80 -8.76 2.24
C ASP A 368 36.19 -9.05 0.86
N ASP A 369 36.69 -10.05 0.12
CA ASP A 369 36.10 -10.43 -1.17
C ASP A 369 34.66 -10.95 -0.99
N GLN A 370 34.40 -11.70 0.09
CA GLN A 370 33.06 -12.20 0.43
C GLN A 370 32.10 -11.07 0.77
N ARG A 371 32.57 -10.07 1.53
CA ARG A 371 31.79 -8.88 1.87
C ARG A 371 31.46 -8.10 0.60
N THR A 372 32.49 -7.77 -0.18
CA THR A 372 32.37 -7.01 -1.42
C THR A 372 31.43 -7.69 -2.42
N LEU A 373 31.55 -9.01 -2.61
CA LEU A 373 30.65 -9.76 -3.48
C LEU A 373 29.19 -9.71 -2.98
N THR A 374 28.97 -9.77 -1.68
CA THR A 374 27.62 -9.65 -1.11
C THR A 374 27.04 -8.27 -1.36
N ASP A 375 27.82 -7.22 -1.08
CA ASP A 375 27.40 -5.82 -1.24
C ASP A 375 27.07 -5.53 -2.72
N LEU A 376 27.91 -5.97 -3.65
CA LEU A 376 27.65 -5.83 -5.08
C LEU A 376 26.45 -6.66 -5.54
N THR A 377 26.22 -7.84 -4.96
CA THR A 377 25.02 -8.65 -5.25
C THR A 377 23.74 -7.92 -4.80
N LYS A 378 23.76 -7.28 -3.64
CA LYS A 378 22.67 -6.42 -3.16
C LYS A 378 22.49 -5.22 -4.08
N ASN A 379 23.57 -4.51 -4.38
CA ASN A 379 23.53 -3.31 -5.21
C ASN A 379 23.02 -3.58 -6.62
N ILE A 380 23.38 -4.71 -7.26
CA ILE A 380 22.85 -5.05 -8.59
C ILE A 380 21.36 -5.44 -8.56
N LYS A 381 20.89 -6.05 -7.46
CA LYS A 381 19.45 -6.32 -7.25
C LYS A 381 18.68 -5.00 -7.13
N LEU A 382 19.19 -4.07 -6.34
CA LEU A 382 18.62 -2.72 -6.20
C LEU A 382 18.73 -1.91 -7.50
N MET A 383 19.81 -2.04 -8.25
CA MET A 383 19.95 -1.42 -9.57
C MET A 383 18.85 -1.87 -10.52
N ASN A 384 18.55 -3.17 -10.54
CA ASN A 384 17.45 -3.69 -11.35
C ASN A 384 16.09 -3.10 -10.89
N GLY A 385 15.89 -2.93 -9.58
CA GLY A 385 14.72 -2.23 -9.03
C GLY A 385 14.66 -0.73 -9.36
N LEU A 386 15.82 -0.05 -9.43
CA LEU A 386 15.89 1.33 -9.94
C LEU A 386 15.39 1.39 -11.37
N MET A 387 15.87 0.50 -12.25
CA MET A 387 15.45 0.44 -13.66
C MET A 387 13.96 0.18 -13.80
N ASP A 388 13.37 -0.58 -12.88
CA ASP A 388 11.93 -0.85 -12.85
C ASP A 388 11.11 0.24 -12.11
N ILE A 389 11.77 1.24 -11.53
CA ILE A 389 11.15 2.28 -10.69
C ILE A 389 10.29 1.64 -9.58
N SER A 390 10.85 0.60 -8.97
CA SER A 390 10.13 -0.28 -8.02
C SER A 390 10.82 -0.38 -6.66
N LEU A 391 11.79 0.51 -6.38
CA LEU A 391 12.42 0.51 -5.06
C LEU A 391 11.41 0.86 -3.97
N SER A 392 11.55 0.20 -2.82
CA SER A 392 10.96 0.65 -1.57
C SER A 392 11.57 1.99 -1.14
N THR A 393 10.95 2.64 -0.16
CA THR A 393 11.49 3.87 0.44
C THR A 393 12.85 3.62 1.08
N GLU A 394 13.03 2.50 1.78
CA GLU A 394 14.29 2.10 2.39
C GLU A 394 15.38 1.84 1.35
N ASP A 395 15.05 1.12 0.28
CA ASP A 395 16.00 0.82 -0.79
C ASP A 395 16.43 2.09 -1.53
N ALA A 396 15.48 3.00 -1.79
CA ALA A 396 15.78 4.29 -2.39
C ALA A 396 16.70 5.12 -1.47
N GLN A 397 16.46 5.11 -0.15
CA GLN A 397 17.37 5.76 0.81
C GLN A 397 18.75 5.11 0.85
N TYR A 398 18.83 3.78 0.76
CA TYR A 398 20.10 3.06 0.68
C TYR A 398 20.87 3.44 -0.59
N PHE A 399 20.22 3.46 -1.75
CA PHE A 399 20.81 3.93 -3.00
C PHE A 399 21.35 5.36 -2.88
N MET A 400 20.53 6.28 -2.36
CA MET A 400 20.91 7.69 -2.21
C MET A 400 22.14 7.91 -1.31
N LYS A 401 22.35 7.02 -0.32
CA LYS A 401 23.51 7.07 0.59
C LYS A 401 24.76 6.41 0.01
N ASN A 402 24.62 5.52 -0.96
CA ASN A 402 25.71 4.66 -1.46
C ASN A 402 25.93 4.81 -2.98
N LYS A 403 25.61 5.96 -3.57
CA LYS A 403 25.57 6.17 -5.03
C LYS A 403 26.83 5.73 -5.78
N ASP A 404 28.01 5.95 -5.20
CA ASP A 404 29.28 5.58 -5.84
C ASP A 404 29.40 4.05 -6.04
N GLN A 405 28.75 3.26 -5.20
CA GLN A 405 28.73 1.79 -5.30
C GLN A 405 27.73 1.26 -6.35
N PHE A 406 26.94 2.14 -6.95
CA PHE A 406 26.01 1.81 -8.04
C PHE A 406 26.60 2.12 -9.41
N GLN A 407 27.74 2.81 -9.48
CA GLN A 407 28.43 3.05 -10.75
C GLN A 407 28.92 1.73 -11.36
N SER A 408 28.81 1.60 -12.68
CA SER A 408 29.19 0.40 -13.43
C SER A 408 30.63 -0.05 -13.13
N VAL A 409 31.53 0.93 -12.96
CA VAL A 409 32.95 0.71 -12.64
C VAL A 409 33.16 -0.09 -11.34
N ALA A 410 32.29 0.07 -10.34
CA ALA A 410 32.40 -0.66 -9.08
C ALA A 410 32.18 -2.17 -9.31
N PHE A 411 31.23 -2.52 -10.16
CA PHE A 411 30.96 -3.92 -10.53
C PHE A 411 32.05 -4.49 -11.42
N ILE A 412 32.42 -3.76 -12.47
CA ILE A 412 33.38 -4.21 -13.49
C ILE A 412 34.74 -4.48 -12.86
N ASN A 413 35.29 -3.54 -12.09
CA ASN A 413 36.60 -3.69 -11.47
C ASN A 413 36.68 -4.93 -10.58
N PHE A 414 35.63 -5.17 -9.78
CA PHE A 414 35.58 -6.36 -8.93
C PHE A 414 35.46 -7.64 -9.76
N ILE A 415 34.57 -7.67 -10.77
CA ILE A 415 34.40 -8.85 -11.62
C ILE A 415 35.68 -9.17 -12.39
N GLU A 416 36.34 -8.18 -12.99
CA GLU A 416 37.60 -8.35 -13.72
C GLU A 416 38.71 -8.92 -12.82
N GLN A 417 38.89 -8.32 -11.64
CA GLN A 417 39.89 -8.76 -10.67
C GLN A 417 39.66 -10.22 -10.27
N GLN A 418 38.42 -10.58 -9.91
CA GLN A 418 38.11 -11.94 -9.46
C GLN A 418 38.09 -12.94 -10.62
N ALA A 419 37.60 -12.56 -11.79
CA ALA A 419 37.63 -13.42 -12.98
C ALA A 419 39.07 -13.78 -13.36
N SER A 420 39.99 -12.80 -13.32
CA SER A 420 41.42 -13.06 -13.51
C SER A 420 41.97 -14.02 -12.46
N ARG A 421 41.69 -13.77 -11.17
CA ARG A 421 42.15 -14.60 -10.04
C ARG A 421 41.71 -16.06 -10.13
N TYR A 422 40.49 -16.31 -10.62
CA TYR A 422 39.90 -17.65 -10.73
C TYR A 422 39.95 -18.23 -12.16
N ALA A 423 40.70 -17.61 -13.08
CA ALA A 423 40.81 -18.01 -14.49
C ALA A 423 39.46 -18.21 -15.19
N LEU A 424 38.49 -17.31 -14.91
CA LEU A 424 37.17 -17.32 -15.52
C LEU A 424 37.18 -16.44 -16.78
N ALA A 425 36.55 -16.93 -17.85
CA ALA A 425 36.27 -16.10 -19.02
C ALA A 425 35.34 -14.95 -18.62
N TYR A 426 35.77 -13.73 -18.91
CA TYR A 426 35.01 -12.51 -18.71
C TYR A 426 35.14 -11.62 -19.95
N SER A 427 34.00 -11.13 -20.42
CA SER A 427 33.94 -10.08 -21.44
C SER A 427 32.96 -9.03 -20.93
N PRO A 428 33.41 -7.79 -20.66
CA PRO A 428 32.51 -6.72 -20.24
C PRO A 428 31.50 -6.41 -21.35
N ASN A 429 30.27 -6.09 -20.98
CA ASN A 429 29.27 -5.62 -21.92
C ASN A 429 29.68 -4.24 -22.45
N PRO A 430 29.75 -4.01 -23.78
CA PRO A 430 30.15 -2.72 -24.33
C PRO A 430 29.21 -1.57 -23.94
N ASN A 431 27.95 -1.87 -23.63
CA ASN A 431 26.91 -0.89 -23.27
C ASN A 431 26.83 -0.66 -21.75
N VAL A 432 27.81 -1.11 -20.96
CA VAL A 432 27.72 -1.04 -19.50
C VAL A 432 27.59 0.38 -18.95
N LYS A 433 28.14 1.37 -19.66
CA LYS A 433 28.01 2.80 -19.33
C LYS A 433 26.59 3.34 -19.46
N ALA A 434 25.71 2.68 -20.21
CA ALA A 434 24.31 3.09 -20.32
C ALA A 434 23.58 3.06 -18.97
N ILE A 435 24.03 2.22 -18.02
CA ILE A 435 23.49 2.23 -16.65
C ILE A 435 23.85 3.55 -15.95
N ASP A 436 25.11 3.98 -16.04
CA ASP A 436 25.60 5.19 -15.38
C ASP A 436 24.92 6.44 -15.93
N GLU A 437 24.64 6.47 -17.23
CA GLU A 437 23.91 7.56 -17.89
C GLU A 437 22.47 7.69 -17.40
N LEU A 438 21.84 6.59 -16.96
CA LEU A 438 20.47 6.59 -16.45
C LEU A 438 20.37 6.93 -14.96
N LEU A 439 21.43 6.68 -14.19
CA LEU A 439 21.44 6.89 -12.74
C LEU A 439 20.97 8.29 -12.31
N PRO A 440 21.42 9.41 -12.92
CA PRO A 440 20.93 10.73 -12.54
C PRO A 440 19.42 10.92 -12.75
N THR A 441 18.87 10.37 -13.82
CA THR A 441 17.42 10.45 -14.12
C THR A 441 16.61 9.62 -13.12
N LEU A 442 17.08 8.41 -12.81
CA LEU A 442 16.47 7.52 -11.82
C LEU A 442 16.57 8.11 -10.41
N GLU A 443 17.70 8.71 -10.07
CA GLU A 443 17.87 9.45 -8.82
C GLU A 443 16.84 10.58 -8.72
N ASN A 444 16.73 11.41 -9.77
CA ASN A 444 15.81 12.53 -9.78
C ASN A 444 14.35 12.09 -9.64
N PHE A 445 13.97 10.91 -10.19
CA PHE A 445 12.65 10.33 -9.98
C PHE A 445 12.31 10.20 -8.48
N TYR A 446 13.19 9.58 -7.69
CA TYR A 446 12.96 9.37 -6.26
C TYR A 446 13.06 10.67 -5.45
N ILE A 447 13.91 11.61 -5.87
CA ILE A 447 13.96 12.96 -5.26
C ILE A 447 12.62 13.68 -5.47
N MET A 448 12.07 13.64 -6.69
CA MET A 448 10.77 14.26 -6.99
C MET A 448 9.64 13.57 -6.24
N ALA A 449 9.63 12.23 -6.16
CA ALA A 449 8.64 11.49 -5.37
C ALA A 449 8.59 11.96 -3.91
N LYS A 450 9.76 12.18 -3.29
CA LYS A 450 9.84 12.74 -1.92
C LYS A 450 9.37 14.21 -1.83
N LYS A 451 9.64 15.03 -2.84
CA LYS A 451 9.10 16.40 -2.89
C LYS A 451 7.57 16.41 -3.04
N ARG A 452 7.02 15.47 -3.81
CA ARG A 452 5.57 15.26 -3.95
C ARG A 452 4.94 14.91 -2.60
N GLU A 453 5.51 14.01 -1.80
CA GLU A 453 5.00 13.68 -0.45
C GLU A 453 4.81 14.93 0.44
N VAL A 454 5.80 15.82 0.46
CA VAL A 454 5.73 17.08 1.20
C VAL A 454 4.61 17.98 0.68
N ALA A 455 4.47 18.08 -0.65
CA ALA A 455 3.42 18.87 -1.29
C ALA A 455 2.02 18.31 -1.00
N LEU A 456 1.82 17.00 -1.18
CA LEU A 456 0.55 16.30 -0.92
C LEU A 456 0.06 16.62 0.49
N ILE A 457 0.92 16.47 1.51
CA ILE A 457 0.55 16.72 2.90
C ILE A 457 0.27 18.20 3.15
N ASN A 458 1.14 19.11 2.73
CA ASN A 458 0.93 20.54 2.97
C ASN A 458 -0.35 21.03 2.28
N ASN A 459 -0.63 20.57 1.06
CA ASN A 459 -1.84 20.93 0.32
C ASN A 459 -3.11 20.36 0.97
N THR A 460 -3.09 19.10 1.45
CA THR A 460 -4.20 18.54 2.23
C THR A 460 -4.48 19.36 3.48
N LEU A 461 -3.44 19.67 4.28
CA LEU A 461 -3.60 20.41 5.53
C LEU A 461 -4.08 21.85 5.30
N ASN A 462 -3.56 22.52 4.28
CA ASN A 462 -4.02 23.85 3.89
C ASN A 462 -5.49 23.83 3.48
N LYS A 463 -5.92 22.80 2.74
CA LYS A 463 -7.32 22.65 2.34
C LYS A 463 -8.23 22.36 3.53
N MET A 464 -7.78 21.54 4.49
CA MET A 464 -8.51 21.31 5.74
C MET A 464 -8.72 22.61 6.52
N ASP A 465 -7.69 23.47 6.60
CA ASP A 465 -7.78 24.76 7.29
C ASP A 465 -8.73 25.73 6.57
N GLN A 466 -8.67 25.78 5.24
CA GLN A 466 -9.59 26.60 4.43
C GLN A 466 -11.05 26.18 4.60
N ASP A 467 -11.32 24.88 4.69
CA ASP A 467 -12.69 24.35 4.79
C ASP A 467 -13.17 24.22 6.25
N GLY A 468 -12.30 24.50 7.23
CA GLY A 468 -12.60 24.38 8.65
C GLY A 468 -12.86 22.94 9.12
N VAL A 469 -12.35 21.94 8.39
CA VAL A 469 -12.57 20.51 8.70
C VAL A 469 -11.41 19.92 9.50
N LYS A 470 -11.74 19.01 10.42
CA LYS A 470 -10.74 18.31 11.27
C LYS A 470 -10.39 16.92 10.79
N ILE A 471 -11.18 16.34 9.90
CA ILE A 471 -10.98 15.00 9.34
C ILE A 471 -10.94 15.10 7.82
N SER A 472 -9.92 14.50 7.21
CA SER A 472 -9.83 14.34 5.76
C SER A 472 -9.30 12.96 5.41
N ALA A 473 -9.76 12.41 4.28
CA ALA A 473 -9.13 11.25 3.65
C ALA A 473 -8.08 11.73 2.65
N LEU A 474 -6.91 11.12 2.65
CA LEU A 474 -5.85 11.36 1.68
C LEU A 474 -5.60 10.07 0.91
N ILE A 475 -5.80 10.08 -0.41
CA ILE A 475 -5.62 8.91 -1.28
C ILE A 475 -4.32 9.09 -2.06
N THR A 476 -3.38 8.16 -1.88
CA THR A 476 -2.09 8.16 -2.60
C THR A 476 -1.66 6.75 -2.96
N GLY A 477 -0.78 6.63 -3.95
CA GLY A 477 -0.06 5.40 -4.25
C GLY A 477 0.69 4.87 -3.02
N GLY A 478 0.83 3.54 -2.96
CA GLY A 478 1.45 2.85 -1.82
C GLY A 478 2.88 3.31 -1.51
N TYR A 479 3.64 3.73 -2.52
CA TYR A 479 5.02 4.23 -2.37
C TYR A 479 5.13 5.39 -1.37
N HIS A 480 4.18 6.34 -1.40
CA HIS A 480 4.21 7.54 -0.56
C HIS A 480 3.91 7.31 0.93
N THR A 481 3.45 6.12 1.28
CA THR A 481 2.91 5.81 2.62
C THR A 481 3.89 6.14 3.73
N GLU A 482 5.14 5.71 3.62
CA GLU A 482 6.11 5.89 4.70
C GLU A 482 6.53 7.34 4.88
N GLY A 483 6.77 8.06 3.78
CA GLY A 483 7.08 9.48 3.81
C GLY A 483 5.93 10.28 4.41
N ILE A 484 4.70 9.99 4.02
CA ILE A 484 3.48 10.59 4.57
C ILE A 484 3.35 10.31 6.07
N MET A 485 3.47 9.05 6.50
CA MET A 485 3.39 8.68 7.91
C MET A 485 4.42 9.46 8.74
N LYS A 486 5.67 9.53 8.27
CA LYS A 486 6.73 10.28 8.94
C LYS A 486 6.39 11.76 9.06
N LEU A 487 5.99 12.40 7.95
CA LEU A 487 5.62 13.82 7.93
C LEU A 487 4.45 14.13 8.87
N LEU A 488 3.46 13.24 8.97
CA LEU A 488 2.33 13.40 9.88
C LEU A 488 2.75 13.22 11.35
N LYS A 489 3.60 12.23 11.66
CA LYS A 489 4.18 12.07 13.01
C LYS A 489 4.97 13.30 13.44
N ASP A 490 5.86 13.78 12.56
CA ASP A 490 6.71 14.93 12.82
C ASP A 490 5.88 16.21 13.08
N LYS A 491 4.69 16.31 12.46
CA LYS A 491 3.71 17.39 12.69
C LYS A 491 2.74 17.14 13.86
N GLY A 492 2.84 16.00 14.55
CA GLY A 492 1.94 15.63 15.64
C GLY A 492 0.49 15.38 15.21
N ILE A 493 0.26 15.01 13.94
CA ILE A 493 -1.07 14.81 13.36
C ILE A 493 -1.47 13.35 13.48
N SER A 494 -2.69 13.11 13.96
CA SER A 494 -3.25 11.76 14.07
C SER A 494 -3.51 11.18 12.68
N TYR A 495 -3.22 9.89 12.48
CA TYR A 495 -3.54 9.22 11.23
C TYR A 495 -3.91 7.75 11.37
N VAL A 496 -4.61 7.23 10.37
CA VAL A 496 -4.79 5.80 10.10
C VAL A 496 -4.43 5.51 8.65
N VAL A 497 -3.66 4.45 8.41
CA VAL A 497 -3.35 3.96 7.07
C VAL A 497 -4.25 2.77 6.76
N ILE A 498 -4.98 2.85 5.66
CA ILE A 498 -5.88 1.81 5.16
C ILE A 498 -5.36 1.31 3.82
N SER A 499 -5.20 -0.01 3.71
CA SER A 499 -4.92 -0.70 2.46
C SER A 499 -6.21 -1.37 1.98
N PRO A 500 -6.77 -0.98 0.82
CA PRO A 500 -7.93 -1.66 0.25
C PRO A 500 -7.63 -3.13 -0.02
N ARG A 501 -8.63 -3.98 0.18
CA ARG A 501 -8.51 -5.42 -0.08
C ARG A 501 -8.41 -5.65 -1.58
N ILE A 502 -7.45 -6.48 -2.00
CA ILE A 502 -7.30 -6.98 -3.36
C ILE A 502 -7.18 -8.50 -3.26
N THR A 503 -8.11 -9.22 -3.88
CA THR A 503 -8.13 -10.68 -3.95
C THR A 503 -7.84 -11.18 -5.36
N LYS A 504 -8.00 -10.32 -6.37
CA LYS A 504 -7.69 -10.61 -7.77
C LYS A 504 -6.70 -9.58 -8.29
N LEU A 505 -5.59 -10.08 -8.82
CA LEU A 505 -4.70 -9.24 -9.63
C LEU A 505 -5.35 -9.09 -11.01
N ASP A 506 -5.57 -7.85 -11.43
CA ASP A 506 -6.03 -7.58 -12.79
C ASP A 506 -4.94 -8.04 -13.77
N THR A 507 -5.31 -8.85 -14.75
CA THR A 507 -4.36 -9.45 -15.71
C THR A 507 -3.71 -8.40 -16.61
N GLU A 508 -4.38 -7.27 -16.83
CA GLU A 508 -3.85 -6.11 -17.56
C GLU A 508 -4.31 -4.81 -16.87
N SER A 509 -3.36 -4.03 -16.33
CA SER A 509 -3.65 -2.70 -15.81
C SER A 509 -3.47 -1.63 -16.90
N PRO A 510 -4.44 -0.73 -17.12
CA PRO A 510 -4.29 0.36 -18.09
C PRO A 510 -3.30 1.45 -17.63
N TYR A 511 -2.78 1.35 -16.41
CA TYR A 511 -1.97 2.38 -15.77
C TYR A 511 -0.77 2.83 -16.60
N LEU A 512 0.03 1.90 -17.13
CA LEU A 512 1.19 2.25 -17.95
C LEU A 512 0.81 2.95 -19.26
N LYS A 513 -0.29 2.52 -19.90
CA LYS A 513 -0.82 3.14 -21.13
C LYS A 513 -1.29 4.58 -20.86
N ILE A 514 -1.96 4.79 -19.73
CA ILE A 514 -2.41 6.12 -19.30
C ILE A 514 -1.22 7.03 -19.02
N LEU A 515 -0.19 6.54 -18.32
CA LEU A 515 1.01 7.32 -18.04
C LEU A 515 1.86 7.62 -19.28
N SER A 516 1.88 6.72 -20.28
CA SER A 516 2.58 6.94 -21.55
C SER A 516 1.81 7.84 -22.52
N GLY A 517 0.56 8.20 -22.21
CA GLY A 517 -0.29 9.01 -23.07
C GLY A 517 -0.84 8.25 -24.28
N GLU A 518 -0.84 6.92 -24.25
CA GLU A 518 -1.49 6.10 -25.27
C GLU A 518 -3.01 6.27 -25.16
N GLU A 519 -3.62 6.92 -26.15
CA GLU A 519 -5.07 7.00 -26.26
C GLU A 519 -5.65 5.64 -26.62
N VAL A 520 -6.63 5.18 -25.83
CA VAL A 520 -7.49 4.07 -26.22
C VAL A 520 -8.48 4.63 -27.25
N PRO A 521 -8.51 4.12 -28.50
CA PRO A 521 -9.38 4.63 -29.54
C PRO A 521 -10.84 4.67 -29.09
N PHE A 522 -11.54 5.76 -29.41
CA PHE A 522 -12.95 5.91 -29.05
C PHE A 522 -13.85 4.81 -29.67
N GLU A 523 -13.44 4.23 -30.80
CA GLU A 523 -14.14 3.09 -31.41
C GLU A 523 -14.04 1.79 -30.58
N GLU A 524 -12.97 1.58 -29.83
CA GLU A 524 -12.86 0.44 -28.89
C GLU A 524 -13.75 0.65 -27.65
N ILE A 525 -14.00 1.90 -27.28
CA ILE A 525 -14.88 2.27 -26.15
C ILE A 525 -16.36 1.97 -26.48
N LEU A 526 -16.79 2.25 -27.71
CA LEU A 526 -18.17 2.04 -28.15
C LEU A 526 -18.51 0.59 -28.49
N SER A 527 -17.55 -0.18 -29.03
CA SER A 527 -17.78 -1.56 -29.48
C SER A 527 -17.90 -2.60 -28.35
N GLU A 528 -17.43 -2.28 -27.14
CA GLU A 528 -17.65 -3.11 -25.95
C GLU A 528 -19.03 -2.87 -25.30
N GLY A 529 -19.59 -1.67 -25.44
CA GLY A 529 -20.92 -1.33 -24.93
C GLY A 529 -22.07 -2.00 -25.69
N GLU A 530 -21.83 -2.49 -26.91
CA GLU A 530 -22.80 -3.27 -27.70
C GLU A 530 -22.78 -4.78 -27.40
N LYS A 531 -21.85 -5.25 -26.55
CA LYS A 531 -21.67 -6.67 -26.21
C LYS A 531 -22.15 -7.08 -24.81
N GLN A 532 -22.77 -6.17 -24.06
CA GLN A 532 -23.59 -6.49 -22.88
C GLN A 532 -25.06 -6.34 -23.24
#